data_AF-A0A8D0L7W5-F1
#
_entry.id   AF-A0A8D0L7W5-F1
#
_cell.length_a   1.000
_cell.length_b   1.000
_cell.length_c   1.000
_cell.angle_alpha   90.00
_cell.angle_beta   90.00
_cell.angle_gamma   90.00
#
_symmetry.space_group_name_H-M   'P 1'
#
loop_
_entity.id
_entity.type
_entity.pdbx_description
1 polymer ?
#
loop_
_entity_poly.entity_id
_entity_poly.type
_entity_poly.pdbx_seq_one_letter_code
_entity_poly.pdbx_strand_id
1 'polypeptide(L)'
;MFCLLNKYRSGMQYGDDSMSGAASHLKAISSFISDANAYMKGQVVCEAVREDVLWERLAATKVTVNAALADDFDTPGAVAAIMDLIHHGNRQLKAVTKDRGSVSTWEFAEPREQQGIKQER
;
A
#
# COMPACT_ATOMS: atom_id res chain seq x y z
N MET A 1 12.33 9.75 -10.88
CA MET A 1 11.04 9.13 -11.25
C MET A 1 10.50 9.72 -12.55
N PHE A 2 10.27 11.04 -12.64
CA PHE A 2 9.77 11.70 -13.85
C PHE A 2 10.53 11.32 -15.14
N CYS A 3 11.86 11.39 -15.15
CA CYS A 3 12.66 11.02 -16.33
C CYS A 3 12.63 9.52 -16.67
N LEU A 4 12.27 8.65 -15.72
CA LEU A 4 12.16 7.20 -15.93
C LEU A 4 10.76 6.80 -16.43
N LEU A 5 9.76 7.66 -16.20
CA LEU A 5 8.40 7.45 -16.66
C LEU A 5 8.17 7.93 -18.09
N ASN A 6 9.17 8.55 -18.71
CA ASN A 6 9.12 9.02 -20.08
C ASN A 6 10.20 8.32 -20.91
N LYS A 7 9.84 7.85 -22.12
CA LYS A 7 10.84 7.28 -23.04
C LYS A 7 11.85 8.35 -23.43
N TYR A 8 13.12 8.01 -23.49
CA TYR A 8 14.18 8.98 -23.81
C TYR A 8 13.95 9.66 -25.18
N ARG A 9 13.37 8.92 -26.14
CA ARG A 9 13.07 9.39 -27.50
C ARG A 9 11.76 10.19 -27.61
N SER A 10 11.00 10.32 -26.53
CA SER A 10 9.72 11.04 -26.52
C SER A 10 9.92 12.49 -26.05
N GLY A 11 9.21 13.42 -26.68
CA GLY A 11 9.19 14.81 -26.23
C GLY A 11 8.57 14.90 -24.84
N MET A 12 9.39 15.11 -23.81
CA MET A 12 8.93 15.24 -22.43
C MET A 12 8.19 16.56 -22.25
N GLN A 13 6.89 16.50 -21.99
CA GLN A 13 6.12 17.65 -21.53
C GLN A 13 6.22 17.74 -20.02
N TYR A 14 6.85 18.80 -19.54
CA TYR A 14 6.94 19.12 -18.13
C TYR A 14 5.68 19.87 -17.69
N GLY A 15 5.05 19.41 -16.60
CA GLY A 15 3.89 20.06 -16.01
C GLY A 15 3.53 19.46 -14.65
N ASP A 16 2.69 20.15 -13.88
CA ASP A 16 2.35 19.75 -12.51
C ASP A 16 1.66 18.38 -12.46
N ASP A 17 0.83 18.05 -13.44
CA ASP A 17 0.17 16.73 -13.54
C ASP A 17 1.20 15.60 -13.74
N SER A 18 2.19 15.83 -14.59
CA SER A 18 3.24 14.85 -14.88
C SER A 18 4.19 14.65 -13.69
N MET A 19 4.46 15.72 -12.93
CA MET A 19 5.32 15.68 -11.75
C MET A 19 4.58 15.08 -10.55
N SER A 20 3.30 15.39 -10.37
CA SER A 20 2.46 14.80 -9.31
C SER A 20 2.26 13.30 -9.53
N GLY A 21 2.07 12.85 -10.78
CA GLY A 21 2.10 11.43 -11.14
C GLY A 21 3.41 10.78 -10.71
N ALA A 22 4.56 11.35 -11.09
CA ALA A 22 5.87 10.83 -10.71
C ALA A 22 6.10 10.79 -9.18
N ALA A 23 5.61 11.80 -8.46
CA ALA A 23 5.67 11.85 -7.00
C ALA A 23 4.79 10.77 -6.35
N SER A 24 3.60 10.52 -6.91
CA SER A 24 2.70 9.46 -6.42
C SER A 24 3.32 8.07 -6.54
N HIS A 25 4.00 7.78 -7.65
CA HIS A 25 4.72 6.52 -7.83
C HIS A 25 5.86 6.36 -6.83
N LEU A 26 6.66 7.43 -6.63
CA LEU A 26 7.74 7.40 -5.65
C LEU A 26 7.21 7.18 -4.22
N LYS A 27 6.09 7.82 -3.87
CA LYS A 27 5.44 7.65 -2.58
C LYS A 27 4.93 6.22 -2.39
N ALA A 28 4.35 5.61 -3.42
CA ALA A 28 3.89 4.23 -3.38
C ALA A 28 5.05 3.24 -3.15
N ILE A 29 6.18 3.44 -3.83
CA ILE A 29 7.39 2.63 -3.64
C ILE A 29 7.92 2.80 -2.20
N SER A 30 8.01 4.03 -1.71
CA SER A 30 8.48 4.32 -0.35
C SER A 30 7.57 3.69 0.72
N SER A 31 6.24 3.80 0.55
CA SER A 31 5.27 3.17 1.45
C SER A 31 5.45 1.66 1.50
N PHE A 32 5.56 1.01 0.34
CA PHE A 32 5.79 -0.43 0.27
C PHE A 32 7.09 -0.86 0.96
N ILE A 33 8.19 -0.13 0.75
CA ILE A 33 9.47 -0.43 1.41
C ILE A 33 9.34 -0.26 2.92
N SER A 34 8.60 0.75 3.38
CA SER A 34 8.33 0.95 4.81
C SER A 34 7.49 -0.20 5.39
N ASP A 35 6.44 -0.61 4.69
CA ASP A 35 5.54 -1.69 5.10
C ASP A 35 6.28 -3.04 5.12
N ALA A 36 7.11 -3.31 4.11
CA ALA A 36 7.98 -4.49 4.06
C ALA A 36 9.03 -4.49 5.18
N ASN A 37 9.64 -3.34 5.48
CA ASN A 37 10.57 -3.22 6.60
C ASN A 37 9.87 -3.43 7.95
N ALA A 38 8.65 -2.90 8.12
CA ALA A 38 7.87 -3.10 9.34
C ALA A 38 7.43 -4.57 9.49
N TYR A 39 7.12 -5.25 8.39
CA TYR A 39 6.89 -6.70 8.35
C TYR A 39 8.16 -7.49 8.74
N MET A 40 9.32 -7.17 8.16
CA MET A 40 10.60 -7.83 8.51
C MET A 40 11.00 -7.65 9.97
N LYS A 41 10.63 -6.52 10.58
CA LYS A 41 10.84 -6.24 12.01
C LYS A 41 9.81 -6.93 12.93
N GLY A 42 8.83 -7.63 12.36
CA GLY A 42 7.73 -8.24 13.11
C GLY A 42 6.75 -7.23 13.74
N GLN A 43 6.79 -5.96 13.28
CA GLN A 43 5.91 -4.89 13.78
C GLN A 43 4.54 -4.91 13.09
N VAL A 44 4.42 -5.63 11.96
CA VAL A 44 3.17 -5.83 11.21
C VAL A 44 2.76 -7.30 11.34
N VAL A 45 1.58 -7.53 11.89
CA VAL A 45 0.93 -8.84 11.89
C VAL A 45 0.23 -8.98 10.55
N CYS A 46 0.68 -9.89 9.68
CA CYS A 46 0.01 -10.23 8.41
C CYS A 46 -0.42 -11.71 8.44
N GLU A 47 -1.34 -12.11 7.56
CA GLU A 47 -1.59 -13.52 7.27
C GLU A 47 -0.34 -14.15 6.63
N ALA A 48 -0.24 -15.49 6.68
CA ALA A 48 0.89 -16.23 6.11
C ALA A 48 1.11 -15.83 4.64
N VAL A 49 2.20 -15.08 4.40
CA VAL A 49 2.59 -14.66 3.06
C VAL A 49 2.94 -15.91 2.26
N ARG A 50 2.37 -16.04 1.05
CA ARG A 50 2.69 -17.15 0.14
C ARG A 50 4.03 -16.88 -0.54
N GLU A 51 5.10 -17.33 0.11
CA GLU A 51 6.48 -17.13 -0.34
C GLU A 51 6.72 -17.66 -1.76
N ASP A 52 6.14 -18.81 -2.10
CA ASP A 52 6.19 -19.44 -3.42
C ASP A 52 5.70 -18.49 -4.53
N VAL A 53 4.54 -17.87 -4.30
CA VAL A 53 3.94 -16.93 -5.25
C VAL A 53 4.74 -15.62 -5.32
N LEU A 54 5.33 -15.19 -4.20
CA LEU A 54 6.15 -13.98 -4.16
C LEU A 54 7.46 -14.16 -4.97
N TRP A 55 8.12 -15.30 -4.80
CA TRP A 55 9.35 -15.64 -5.54
C TRP A 55 9.10 -15.80 -7.03
N GLU A 56 8.01 -16.47 -7.42
CA GLU A 56 7.61 -16.61 -8.82
C GLU A 56 7.36 -15.24 -9.47
N ARG A 57 6.61 -14.36 -8.78
CA ARG A 57 6.33 -13.01 -9.27
C ARG A 57 7.58 -12.16 -9.36
N LEU A 58 8.49 -12.25 -8.40
CA LEU A 58 9.77 -11.54 -8.44
C LEU A 58 10.60 -12.00 -9.65
N ALA A 59 10.66 -13.31 -9.91
CA ALA A 59 11.36 -13.86 -11.06
C ALA A 59 10.73 -13.39 -12.39
N ALA A 60 9.41 -13.43 -12.49
CA ALA A 60 8.67 -12.93 -13.65
C ALA A 60 8.92 -11.43 -13.89
N THR A 61 8.81 -10.59 -12.84
CA THR A 61 9.08 -9.15 -12.93
C THR A 61 10.52 -8.89 -13.37
N LYS A 62 11.50 -9.64 -12.87
CA LYS A 62 12.90 -9.49 -13.29
C LYS A 62 13.09 -9.77 -14.78
N VAL A 63 12.43 -10.80 -15.32
CA VAL A 63 12.46 -11.10 -16.76
C VAL A 63 11.80 -9.96 -17.55
N THR A 64 10.64 -9.49 -17.12
CA THR A 64 9.92 -8.38 -17.78
C THR A 64 10.72 -7.08 -17.76
N VAL A 65 11.36 -6.75 -16.64
CA VAL A 65 12.23 -5.56 -16.53
C VAL A 65 13.42 -5.68 -17.47
N ASN A 66 14.09 -6.85 -17.52
CA ASN A 66 15.19 -7.06 -18.45
C ASN A 66 14.74 -6.98 -19.91
N ALA A 67 13.56 -7.53 -20.25
CA ALA A 67 13.00 -7.44 -21.59
C ALA A 67 12.67 -5.99 -21.97
N ALA A 68 12.06 -5.21 -21.06
CA ALA A 68 11.76 -3.80 -21.28
C ALA A 68 13.02 -2.94 -21.42
N LEU A 69 14.08 -3.23 -20.66
CA LEU A 69 15.36 -2.53 -20.81
C LEU A 69 16.10 -2.92 -22.09
N ALA A 70 15.94 -4.16 -22.57
CA ALA A 70 16.49 -4.62 -23.84
C ALA A 70 15.72 -4.07 -25.06
N ASP A 71 14.43 -3.80 -24.91
CA ASP A 71 13.60 -3.14 -25.92
C ASP A 71 13.69 -1.62 -25.79
N ASP A 72 14.67 -1.03 -26.47
CA ASP A 72 14.82 0.43 -26.59
C ASP A 72 14.91 1.21 -25.27
N PHE A 73 15.47 0.59 -24.21
CA PHE A 73 15.50 1.20 -22.89
C PHE A 73 14.11 1.70 -22.47
N ASP A 74 13.07 0.87 -22.60
CA ASP A 74 11.70 1.16 -22.16
C ASP A 74 11.63 1.22 -20.62
N THR A 75 12.20 2.29 -20.07
CA THR A 75 12.18 2.60 -18.64
C THR A 75 10.76 2.80 -18.11
N PRO A 76 9.78 3.38 -18.84
CA PRO A 76 8.38 3.40 -18.39
C PRO A 76 7.80 2.00 -18.23
N GLY A 77 8.05 1.10 -19.18
CA GLY A 77 7.60 -0.29 -19.11
C GLY A 77 8.23 -1.07 -17.95
N ALA A 78 9.53 -0.86 -17.70
CA ALA A 78 10.21 -1.44 -16.54
C ALA A 78 9.64 -0.94 -15.21
N VAL A 79 9.36 0.37 -15.11
CA VAL A 79 8.75 0.97 -13.91
C VAL A 79 7.33 0.45 -13.68
N ALA A 80 6.53 0.27 -14.74
CA ALA A 80 5.20 -0.31 -14.65
C ALA A 80 5.24 -1.74 -14.08
N ALA A 81 6.15 -2.58 -14.57
CA ALA A 81 6.32 -3.95 -14.06
C ALA A 81 6.72 -3.99 -12.56
N ILE A 82 7.55 -3.04 -12.12
CA ILE A 82 7.92 -2.89 -10.70
C ILE A 82 6.73 -2.42 -9.87
N MET A 83 5.95 -1.45 -10.37
CA MET A 83 4.74 -0.99 -9.69
C MET A 83 3.71 -2.11 -9.56
N ASP A 84 3.54 -2.96 -10.57
CA ASP A 84 2.64 -4.12 -10.50
C ASP A 84 3.07 -5.10 -9.40
N LEU A 85 4.37 -5.39 -9.30
CA LEU A 85 4.92 -6.20 -8.21
C LEU A 85 4.59 -5.60 -6.84
N ILE A 86 4.76 -4.29 -6.70
CA ILE A 86 4.45 -3.55 -5.47
C ILE A 86 2.96 -3.60 -5.14
N HIS A 87 2.07 -3.48 -6.13
CA HIS A 87 0.62 -3.60 -5.91
C HIS A 87 0.25 -5.01 -5.45
N HIS A 88 0.86 -6.04 -6.04
CA HIS A 88 0.67 -7.42 -5.63
C HIS A 88 1.22 -7.70 -4.23
N GLY A 89 2.39 -7.15 -3.89
CA GLY A 89 2.96 -7.23 -2.54
C GLY A 89 2.10 -6.50 -1.50
N ASN A 90 1.67 -5.28 -1.80
CA ASN A 90 0.76 -4.51 -0.95
C ASN A 90 -0.57 -5.22 -0.71
N ARG A 91 -1.12 -5.92 -1.71
CA ARG A 91 -2.35 -6.71 -1.54
C ARG A 91 -2.15 -7.89 -0.57
N GLN A 92 -0.97 -8.50 -0.56
CA GLN A 92 -0.63 -9.57 0.38
C GLN A 92 -0.31 -9.03 1.79
N LEU A 93 0.41 -7.89 1.89
CA LEU A 93 0.75 -7.25 3.16
C LEU A 93 -0.46 -6.60 3.85
N LYS A 94 -1.44 -6.08 3.09
CA LYS A 94 -2.66 -5.45 3.63
C LYS A 94 -3.69 -6.42 4.22
N ALA A 95 -3.46 -7.73 4.20
CA ALA A 95 -4.46 -8.72 4.63
C ALA A 95 -4.82 -8.68 6.14
N VAL A 96 -4.13 -7.89 6.97
CA VAL A 96 -4.54 -7.70 8.37
C VAL A 96 -4.39 -6.23 8.79
N THR A 97 -5.23 -5.36 8.24
CA THR A 97 -5.88 -4.39 9.13
C THR A 97 -7.02 -5.13 9.83
N LYS A 98 -6.68 -6.03 10.76
CA LYS A 98 -7.64 -6.36 11.82
C LYS A 98 -7.82 -5.05 12.55
N ASP A 99 -8.98 -4.44 12.30
CA ASP A 99 -9.65 -3.49 13.15
C ASP A 99 -9.06 -3.62 14.57
N ARG A 100 -8.17 -2.69 14.95
CA ARG A 100 -7.76 -2.59 16.34
C ARG A 100 -9.04 -2.19 17.04
N GLY A 101 -9.67 -3.21 17.63
CA GLY A 101 -11.02 -3.17 18.11
C GLY A 101 -11.35 -1.84 18.74
N SER A 102 -12.45 -1.26 18.25
CA SER A 102 -13.30 -0.44 19.10
C SER A 102 -13.76 -1.31 20.27
N VAL A 103 -12.89 -1.48 21.27
CA VAL A 103 -13.27 -1.89 22.61
C VAL A 103 -13.97 -0.67 23.20
N SER A 104 -15.24 -0.52 22.86
CA SER A 104 -16.17 0.29 23.63
C SER A 104 -16.35 -0.45 24.96
N THR A 105 -15.45 -0.18 25.89
CA THR A 105 -15.55 -0.58 27.29
C THR A 105 -16.90 -0.12 27.85
N TRP A 106 -17.79 -1.10 27.99
CA TRP A 106 -19.07 -1.02 28.68
C TRP A 106 -18.85 -1.09 30.18
N GLU A 107 -18.15 -0.16 30.81
CA GLU A 107 -18.13 -0.17 32.27
C GLU A 107 -17.84 1.19 32.88
N PHE A 108 -18.90 2.00 33.01
CA PHE A 108 -19.13 2.69 34.27
C PHE A 108 -20.62 2.82 34.51
N ALA A 109 -21.02 2.30 35.66
CA ALA A 109 -22.38 2.12 36.12
C ALA A 109 -23.06 3.44 36.48
N GLU A 110 -24.35 3.54 36.15
CA GLU A 110 -25.30 4.33 36.96
C GLU A 110 -26.55 3.47 37.24
N PRO A 111 -26.85 3.17 38.51
CA PRO A 111 -28.05 2.43 38.87
C PRO A 111 -29.30 3.31 38.70
N ARG A 112 -30.31 2.74 38.04
CA ARG A 112 -31.66 3.31 38.05
C ARG A 112 -32.23 3.24 39.46
N GLU A 113 -32.49 4.40 40.05
CA GLU A 113 -33.48 4.52 41.12
C GLU A 113 -34.70 5.28 40.58
N GLN A 114 -35.81 4.54 40.46
CA GLN A 114 -37.13 5.09 40.16
C GLN A 114 -37.68 5.76 41.42
N GLN A 115 -38.37 6.90 41.28
CA GLN A 115 -39.81 7.00 41.62
C GLN A 115 -40.30 8.44 41.51
N GLY A 116 -41.38 8.61 40.76
CA GLY A 116 -42.21 9.80 40.83
C GLY A 116 -42.99 9.83 42.14
N ILE A 117 -43.15 11.02 42.71
CA ILE A 117 -44.24 11.31 43.65
C ILE A 117 -44.91 12.61 43.22
N LYS A 118 -46.23 12.49 43.14
CA LYS A 118 -47.28 13.44 42.77
C LYS A 118 -47.09 14.83 43.38
N GLN A 119 -47.35 15.85 42.56
CA GLN A 119 -47.68 17.18 43.04
C GLN A 119 -49.20 17.32 43.02
N GLU A 120 -49.82 17.24 44.20
CA GLU A 120 -51.22 17.56 44.42
C GLU A 120 -51.32 18.58 45.56
N ARG A 121 -52.00 19.70 45.26
CA ARG A 121 -52.34 20.89 46.06
C ARG A 121 -51.34 22.04 46.09
#